data_AF-W2TQ20-F1
#
_entry.id   AF-W2TQ20-F1
#
_cell.length_a   1.000
_cell.length_b   1.000
_cell.length_c   1.000
_cell.angle_alpha   90.00
_cell.angle_beta   90.00
_cell.angle_gamma   90.00
#
_symmetry.space_group_name_H-M   'P 1'
#
loop_
_entity.id
_entity.type
_entity.pdbx_description
1 polymer ?
#
loop_
_entity_poly.entity_id
_entity_poly.type
_entity_poly.pdbx_seq_one_letter_code
_entity_poly.pdbx_strand_id
1 'polypeptide(L)'
;MSWLKKFEEHGYAVVEDVFTTEEVMEMKAEIERVIDGIDFDRHPKSVFSTYDEDKIRVFFEEGAFDGDGKLAVERHKALNKIGHGSSVDYRFVRTHKTDGSPLLKFNGTRPTYDQTKFVNVPIKKGSLIIIHGLVVHKSAPNLSQNSRHAYTLHVMEGKNTKWSEDNCEEID
;
A
#
# COMPACT_ATOMS: atom_id res chain seq x y z
N MET A 1 8.98 13.39 -23.97
CA MET A 1 8.31 12.07 -24.01
C MET A 1 7.11 12.14 -23.08
N SER A 2 5.90 11.74 -23.53
CA SER A 2 4.68 11.83 -22.71
C SER A 2 4.73 10.86 -21.53
N TRP A 3 3.95 11.12 -20.47
CA TRP A 3 3.82 10.22 -19.34
C TRP A 3 3.26 8.85 -19.76
N LEU A 4 2.33 8.84 -20.74
CA LEU A 4 1.74 7.61 -21.28
C LEU A 4 2.81 6.70 -21.88
N LYS A 5 3.72 7.24 -22.69
CA LYS A 5 4.79 6.45 -23.30
C LYS A 5 5.73 5.85 -22.23
N LYS A 6 6.04 6.60 -21.17
CA LYS A 6 6.82 6.06 -20.04
C LYS A 6 6.09 4.92 -19.34
N PHE A 7 4.78 5.07 -19.14
CA PHE A 7 3.95 4.04 -18.53
C PHE A 7 3.92 2.76 -19.38
N GLU A 8 3.75 2.89 -20.69
CA GLU A 8 3.77 1.74 -21.62
C GLU A 8 5.14 1.05 -21.68
N GLU A 9 6.24 1.82 -21.64
CA GLU A 9 7.60 1.28 -21.75
C GLU A 9 8.13 0.67 -20.44
N HIS A 10 7.75 1.24 -19.28
CA HIS A 10 8.34 0.88 -17.98
C HIS A 10 7.33 0.32 -16.98
N GLY A 11 6.04 0.37 -17.31
CA GLY A 11 4.94 0.02 -16.40
C GLY A 11 4.73 1.04 -15.27
N TYR A 12 5.41 2.19 -15.30
CA TYR A 12 5.15 3.27 -14.35
C TYR A 12 5.36 4.64 -14.99
N ALA A 13 4.68 5.65 -14.46
CA ALA A 13 4.90 7.03 -14.87
C ALA A 13 4.71 7.98 -13.69
N VAL A 14 5.46 9.09 -13.73
CA VAL A 14 5.30 10.22 -12.81
C VAL A 14 4.61 11.34 -13.57
N VAL A 15 3.52 11.82 -12.99
CA VAL A 15 2.85 13.06 -13.39
C VAL A 15 3.18 14.09 -12.31
N GLU A 16 4.00 15.08 -12.67
CA GLU A 16 4.40 16.12 -11.73
C GLU A 16 3.27 17.13 -11.52
N ASP A 17 3.25 17.74 -10.33
CA ASP A 17 2.39 18.88 -9.98
C ASP A 17 0.89 18.65 -10.24
N VAL A 18 0.41 17.42 -9.96
CA VAL A 18 -1.02 17.06 -10.06
C VAL A 18 -1.84 17.77 -9.00
N PHE A 19 -1.27 17.91 -7.80
CA PHE A 19 -1.86 18.61 -6.68
C PHE A 19 -0.99 19.81 -6.29
N THR A 20 -1.64 20.92 -6.02
CA THR A 20 -1.03 22.12 -5.46
C THR A 20 -0.54 21.86 -4.03
N THR A 21 0.30 22.78 -3.52
CA THR A 21 0.78 22.66 -2.14
C THR A 21 -0.37 22.74 -1.15
N GLU A 22 -1.35 23.60 -1.44
CA GLU A 22 -2.56 23.84 -0.67
C GLU A 22 -3.42 22.57 -0.60
N GLU A 23 -3.74 21.95 -1.74
CA GLU A 23 -4.51 20.70 -1.79
C GLU A 23 -3.83 19.57 -1.00
N VAL A 24 -2.50 19.44 -1.11
CA VAL A 24 -1.78 18.41 -0.35
C VAL A 24 -1.80 18.70 1.16
N MET A 25 -1.77 19.97 1.57
CA MET A 25 -1.87 20.34 2.98
C MET A 25 -3.28 20.07 3.52
N GLU A 26 -4.33 20.33 2.74
CA GLU A 26 -5.71 19.98 3.09
C GLU A 26 -5.90 18.47 3.24
N MET A 27 -5.42 17.68 2.28
CA MET A 27 -5.43 16.22 2.37
C MET A 27 -4.69 15.72 3.61
N LYS A 28 -3.53 16.32 3.93
CA LYS A 28 -2.75 15.97 5.11
C LYS A 28 -3.51 16.29 6.40
N ALA A 29 -4.08 17.49 6.52
CA ALA A 29 -4.83 17.91 7.68
C ALA A 29 -6.06 17.01 7.92
N GLU A 30 -6.74 16.61 6.85
CA GLU A 30 -7.88 15.71 6.94
C GLU A 30 -7.49 14.30 7.41
N ILE A 31 -6.37 13.77 6.91
CA ILE A 31 -5.82 12.50 7.40
C ILE A 31 -5.42 12.59 8.88
N GLU A 32 -4.79 13.70 9.30
CA GLU A 32 -4.45 13.92 10.71
C GLU A 32 -5.71 13.93 11.58
N ARG A 33 -6.77 14.64 11.16
CA ARG A 33 -8.07 14.64 11.82
C ARG A 33 -8.68 13.24 11.94
N VAL A 34 -8.60 12.45 10.88
CA VAL A 34 -9.10 11.06 10.88
C VAL A 34 -8.29 10.21 11.86
N ILE A 35 -6.95 10.29 11.80
CA ILE A 35 -6.06 9.53 12.69
C ILE A 35 -6.31 9.89 14.16
N ASP A 36 -6.51 11.16 14.48
CA ASP A 36 -6.81 11.61 15.85
C ASP A 36 -8.17 11.11 16.35
N GLY A 37 -9.11 10.84 15.43
CA GLY A 37 -10.42 10.25 15.74
C GLY A 37 -10.41 8.72 15.90
N ILE A 38 -9.32 8.04 15.55
CA ILE A 38 -9.19 6.58 15.62
C ILE A 38 -8.73 6.18 17.04
N ASP A 39 -9.59 5.48 17.78
CA ASP A 39 -9.26 4.90 19.09
C ASP A 39 -8.40 3.63 18.94
N PHE A 40 -7.08 3.80 18.87
CA PHE A 40 -6.13 2.70 18.64
C PHE A 40 -6.14 1.60 19.72
N ASP A 41 -6.74 1.82 20.89
CA ASP A 41 -6.93 0.77 21.90
C ASP A 41 -8.10 -0.16 21.56
N ARG A 42 -9.02 0.30 20.71
CA ARG A 42 -10.17 -0.47 20.20
C ARG A 42 -10.00 -0.88 18.73
N HIS A 43 -9.03 -0.32 18.02
CA HIS A 43 -8.73 -0.74 16.65
C HIS A 43 -7.88 -2.02 16.61
N PRO A 44 -8.33 -3.08 15.92
CA PRO A 44 -7.59 -4.33 15.86
C PRO A 44 -6.24 -4.13 15.18
N LYS A 45 -5.16 -4.45 15.90
CA LYS A 45 -3.76 -4.32 15.44
C LYS A 45 -3.43 -5.23 14.25
N SER A 46 -4.33 -6.14 13.86
CA SER A 46 -4.25 -6.93 12.62
C SER A 46 -5.45 -7.87 12.47
N VAL A 47 -6.61 -7.42 11.98
CA VAL A 47 -7.62 -8.35 11.41
C VAL A 47 -8.42 -7.68 10.28
N PHE A 48 -8.40 -8.33 9.11
CA PHE A 48 -9.32 -8.10 8.00
C PHE A 48 -10.74 -8.58 8.38
N SER A 49 -11.72 -7.68 8.41
CA SER A 49 -13.14 -8.03 8.38
C SER A 49 -13.91 -7.10 7.44
N THR A 50 -14.75 -7.71 6.61
CA THR A 50 -15.52 -7.13 5.49
C THR A 50 -16.86 -6.54 5.94
N TYR A 51 -16.85 -5.71 6.98
CA TYR A 51 -18.07 -5.00 7.40
C TYR A 51 -17.74 -3.53 7.70
N ASP A 52 -18.22 -2.66 6.82
CA ASP A 52 -18.27 -1.19 6.81
C ASP A 52 -17.43 -0.55 5.69
N GLU A 53 -18.16 -0.03 4.70
CA GLU A 53 -17.71 0.59 3.45
C GLU A 53 -17.05 1.98 3.63
N ASP A 54 -16.85 2.47 4.85
CA ASP A 54 -16.40 3.85 5.14
C ASP A 54 -15.13 3.97 6.01
N LYS A 55 -14.34 2.89 6.16
CA LYS A 55 -13.18 2.90 7.08
C LYS A 55 -11.86 3.16 6.35
N ILE A 56 -11.25 4.32 6.63
CA ILE A 56 -9.83 4.61 6.32
C ILE A 56 -8.95 3.60 7.08
N ARG A 57 -8.07 2.90 6.37
CA ARG A 57 -7.21 1.84 6.92
C ARG A 57 -5.75 2.31 6.99
N VAL A 58 -5.09 2.00 8.10
CA VAL A 58 -3.71 2.42 8.40
C VAL A 58 -2.80 1.20 8.43
N PHE A 59 -1.70 1.23 7.68
CA PHE A 59 -0.71 0.15 7.61
C PHE A 59 0.60 0.58 8.28
N PHE A 60 1.07 -0.19 9.26
CA PHE A 60 2.28 0.13 10.03
C PHE A 60 3.55 -0.56 9.47
N GLU A 61 4.71 0.07 9.66
CA GLU A 61 6.04 -0.48 9.31
C GLU A 61 6.38 -1.76 10.08
N GLU A 62 7.18 -2.64 9.46
CA GLU A 62 7.82 -3.74 10.16
C GLU A 62 8.81 -3.17 11.19
N GLY A 63 8.55 -3.39 12.49
CA GLY A 63 9.27 -2.74 13.59
C GLY A 63 8.61 -1.46 14.12
N ALA A 64 7.41 -1.09 13.64
CA ALA A 64 6.63 0.01 14.21
C ALA A 64 6.21 -0.25 15.67
N PHE A 65 6.16 -1.52 16.09
CA PHE A 65 5.81 -1.94 17.43
C PHE A 65 7.02 -2.59 18.13
N ASP A 66 7.21 -2.29 19.41
CA ASP A 66 8.19 -2.96 20.26
C ASP A 66 7.74 -4.38 20.66
N GLY A 67 8.58 -5.08 21.43
CA GLY A 67 8.30 -6.43 21.94
C GLY A 67 7.08 -6.51 22.86
N ASP A 68 6.56 -5.37 23.34
CA ASP A 68 5.37 -5.27 24.19
C ASP A 68 4.12 -4.82 23.39
N GLY A 69 4.24 -4.67 22.07
CA GLY A 69 3.15 -4.27 21.18
C GLY A 69 2.77 -2.79 21.28
N LYS A 70 3.64 -1.93 21.82
CA LYS A 70 3.50 -0.48 21.82
C LYS A 70 4.22 0.13 20.62
N LEU A 71 3.70 1.25 20.10
CA LEU A 71 4.35 1.95 18.99
C LEU A 71 5.74 2.46 19.42
N ALA A 72 6.79 1.91 18.82
CA ALA A 72 8.18 2.24 19.10
C ALA A 72 8.68 3.49 18.34
N VAL A 73 7.93 3.92 17.32
CA VAL A 73 8.26 5.04 16.44
C VAL A 73 7.11 6.06 16.47
N GLU A 74 7.43 7.35 16.39
CA GLU A 74 6.46 8.45 16.28
C GLU A 74 5.36 8.13 15.25
N ARG A 75 4.09 8.31 15.63
CA ARG A 75 2.88 7.82 14.94
C ARG A 75 2.83 8.17 13.45
N HIS A 76 3.38 9.33 13.08
CA HIS A 76 3.38 9.84 11.71
C HIS A 76 4.52 9.29 10.83
N LYS A 77 5.45 8.50 11.39
CA LYS A 77 6.63 7.98 10.67
C LYS A 77 6.47 6.52 10.22
N ALA A 78 5.55 5.77 10.81
CA ALA A 78 5.43 4.33 10.67
C ALA A 78 4.63 3.85 9.43
N LEU A 79 4.52 4.64 8.37
CA LEU A 79 3.73 4.27 7.18
C LEU A 79 4.64 3.81 6.05
N ASN A 80 4.66 2.51 5.75
CA ASN A 80 5.22 2.07 4.47
C ASN A 80 4.48 0.88 3.86
N LYS A 81 4.12 1.05 2.58
CA LYS A 81 3.36 0.08 1.77
C LYS A 81 4.31 -0.93 1.14
N ILE A 82 3.99 -2.21 1.29
CA ILE A 82 4.60 -3.29 0.50
C ILE A 82 3.66 -3.57 -0.66
N GLY A 83 4.16 -3.37 -1.89
CA GLY A 83 3.46 -3.75 -3.11
C GLY A 83 3.97 -5.09 -3.65
N HIS A 84 3.05 -5.91 -4.15
CA HIS A 84 3.37 -7.19 -4.79
C HIS A 84 3.11 -7.09 -6.31
N GLY A 85 4.17 -7.27 -7.11
CA GLY A 85 4.13 -7.60 -8.54
C GLY A 85 5.37 -8.47 -8.79
N SER A 86 5.41 -9.51 -9.63
CA SER A 86 4.45 -10.13 -10.56
C SER A 86 4.88 -11.57 -10.90
N SER A 87 4.21 -12.18 -11.89
CA SER A 87 3.74 -13.58 -11.96
C SER A 87 2.76 -13.84 -10.82
N VAL A 88 1.49 -14.09 -11.16
CA VAL A 88 0.40 -14.32 -10.18
C VAL A 88 0.64 -15.60 -9.36
N ASP A 89 1.80 -16.24 -9.54
CA ASP A 89 2.20 -17.43 -8.84
C ASP A 89 2.46 -17.12 -7.37
N TYR A 90 3.10 -15.99 -7.02
CA TYR A 90 3.32 -15.60 -5.62
C TYR A 90 2.38 -14.51 -5.14
N ARG A 91 1.30 -14.91 -4.45
CA ARG A 91 0.29 -13.98 -3.92
C ARG A 91 -0.27 -14.45 -2.58
N PHE A 92 -0.79 -13.52 -1.79
CA PHE A 92 -1.53 -13.84 -0.59
C PHE A 92 -2.96 -14.25 -0.97
N VAL A 93 -3.39 -15.43 -0.52
CA VAL A 93 -4.73 -15.97 -0.82
C VAL A 93 -5.46 -16.37 0.44
N ARG A 94 -6.79 -16.32 0.37
CA ARG A 94 -7.68 -16.90 1.38
C ARG A 94 -7.60 -18.43 1.34
N THR A 95 -7.68 -19.07 2.50
CA THR A 95 -7.70 -20.54 2.59
C THR A 95 -9.11 -21.11 2.67
N HIS A 96 -10.11 -20.28 2.96
CA HIS A 96 -11.53 -20.63 3.17
C HIS A 96 -11.76 -21.75 4.21
N LYS A 97 -10.79 -22.00 5.08
CA LYS A 97 -10.86 -23.06 6.09
C LYS A 97 -11.66 -22.61 7.31
N THR A 98 -12.41 -23.54 7.88
CA THR A 98 -13.24 -23.35 9.08
C THR A 98 -12.73 -24.14 10.29
N ASP A 99 -11.57 -24.80 10.16
CA ASP A 99 -11.00 -25.75 11.12
C ASP A 99 -10.06 -25.08 12.15
N GLY A 100 -10.02 -23.74 12.21
CA GLY A 100 -9.14 -22.98 13.09
C GLY A 100 -7.70 -22.84 12.59
N SER A 101 -7.37 -23.36 11.41
CA SER A 101 -6.06 -23.12 10.78
C SER A 101 -5.99 -21.71 10.13
N PRO A 102 -4.79 -21.24 9.73
CA PRO A 102 -4.63 -19.90 9.20
C PRO A 102 -5.57 -19.60 8.01
N LEU A 103 -6.28 -18.47 8.10
CA LEU A 103 -7.23 -18.01 7.08
C LEU A 103 -6.55 -17.52 5.81
N LEU A 104 -5.23 -17.30 5.86
CA LEU A 104 -4.45 -16.71 4.78
C LEU A 104 -3.15 -17.50 4.59
N LYS A 105 -2.72 -17.62 3.33
CA LYS A 105 -1.44 -18.24 2.97
C LYS A 105 -0.83 -17.54 1.77
N PHE A 106 0.49 -17.64 1.62
CA PHE A 106 1.09 -17.39 0.32
C PHE A 106 0.87 -18.59 -0.59
N ASN A 107 0.34 -18.34 -1.77
CA ASN A 107 0.37 -19.28 -2.89
C ASN A 107 1.69 -19.08 -3.66
N GLY A 108 2.27 -20.16 -4.18
CA GLY A 108 3.47 -20.19 -5.04
C GLY A 108 4.81 -19.84 -4.38
N THR A 109 5.81 -19.61 -5.24
CA THR A 109 7.22 -19.46 -4.83
C THR A 109 7.63 -18.01 -4.84
N ARG A 110 8.16 -17.51 -3.71
CA ARG A 110 8.68 -16.14 -3.63
C ARG A 110 9.77 -15.95 -4.69
N PRO A 111 9.60 -15.03 -5.65
CA PRO A 111 10.60 -14.77 -6.66
C PRO A 111 11.81 -14.04 -6.06
N THR A 112 12.99 -14.30 -6.62
CA THR A 112 14.20 -13.53 -6.34
C THR A 112 14.41 -12.53 -7.46
N TYR A 113 14.57 -11.26 -7.10
CA TYR A 113 14.83 -10.18 -8.07
C TYR A 113 16.28 -9.72 -8.00
N ASP A 114 16.85 -9.45 -9.16
CA ASP A 114 18.15 -8.79 -9.28
C ASP A 114 18.02 -7.36 -8.73
N GLN A 115 18.65 -7.12 -7.58
CA GLN A 115 18.55 -5.85 -6.87
C GLN A 115 19.18 -4.69 -7.66
N THR A 116 20.09 -4.98 -8.59
CA THR A 116 20.76 -3.96 -9.41
C THR A 116 19.87 -3.37 -10.49
N LYS A 117 18.75 -4.03 -10.80
CA LYS A 117 17.78 -3.58 -11.82
C LYS A 117 16.72 -2.62 -11.27
N PHE A 118 16.66 -2.42 -9.96
CA PHE A 118 15.74 -1.44 -9.39
C PHE A 118 16.23 -0.02 -9.67
N VAL A 119 15.32 0.82 -10.15
CA VAL A 119 15.57 2.23 -10.39
C VAL A 119 14.87 3.07 -9.31
N ASN A 120 15.58 4.07 -8.80
CA ASN A 120 15.02 5.02 -7.83
C ASN A 120 14.15 6.03 -8.56
N VAL A 121 12.94 6.26 -8.05
CA VAL A 121 11.98 7.22 -8.62
C VAL A 121 11.65 8.28 -7.55
N PRO A 122 12.53 9.27 -7.32
CA PRO A 122 12.22 10.39 -6.44
C PRO A 122 11.15 11.28 -7.07
N ILE A 123 10.16 11.70 -6.29
CA ILE A 123 9.06 12.55 -6.75
C ILE A 123 8.89 13.75 -5.82
N LYS A 124 8.40 14.87 -6.37
CA LYS A 124 8.07 16.07 -5.59
C LYS A 124 6.74 15.88 -4.86
N LYS A 125 6.55 16.60 -3.76
CA LYS A 125 5.23 16.75 -3.11
C LYS A 125 4.20 17.21 -4.15
N GLY A 126 2.99 16.62 -4.13
CA GLY A 126 1.93 16.93 -5.08
C GLY A 126 2.02 16.18 -6.42
N SER A 127 3.07 15.38 -6.64
CA SER A 127 3.16 14.52 -7.84
C SER A 127 2.41 13.21 -7.65
N LEU A 128 1.89 12.65 -8.75
CA LEU A 128 1.28 11.33 -8.82
C LEU A 128 2.24 10.33 -9.47
N ILE A 129 2.44 9.18 -8.85
CA ILE A 129 3.08 8.02 -9.49
C ILE A 129 2.01 6.97 -9.82
N ILE A 130 1.93 6.61 -11.10
CA ILE A 130 1.06 5.54 -11.60
C ILE A 130 1.93 4.30 -11.77
N ILE A 131 1.50 3.18 -11.21
CA ILE A 131 2.24 1.90 -11.24
C ILE A 131 1.31 0.83 -11.79
N HIS A 132 1.73 0.17 -12.87
CA HIS A 132 1.02 -0.95 -13.47
C HIS A 132 1.03 -2.13 -12.49
N GLY A 133 -0.09 -2.87 -12.39
CA GLY A 133 -0.28 -3.92 -11.38
C GLY A 133 0.72 -5.10 -11.44
N LEU A 134 1.51 -5.20 -12.51
CA LEU A 134 2.56 -6.21 -12.68
C LEU A 134 3.99 -5.66 -12.47
N VAL A 135 4.17 -4.39 -12.16
CA VAL A 135 5.51 -3.84 -11.89
C VAL A 135 5.96 -4.23 -10.50
N VAL A 136 7.15 -4.83 -10.43
CA VAL A 136 7.84 -5.09 -9.17
C VAL A 136 8.30 -3.75 -8.60
N HIS A 137 7.83 -3.40 -7.41
CA HIS A 137 8.18 -2.14 -6.77
C HIS A 137 8.40 -2.33 -5.27
N LYS A 138 9.24 -1.48 -4.69
CA LYS A 138 9.56 -1.47 -3.26
C LYS A 138 9.94 -0.07 -2.82
N SER A 139 9.93 0.13 -1.52
CA SER A 139 10.41 1.35 -0.87
C SER A 139 11.41 0.98 0.22
N ALA A 140 12.52 1.70 0.29
CA ALA A 140 13.46 1.54 1.40
C ALA A 140 12.89 2.17 2.69
N PRO A 141 13.35 1.71 3.87
CA PRO A 141 13.05 2.34 5.15
C PRO A 141 13.38 3.85 5.13
N ASN A 142 12.53 4.65 5.77
CA ASN A 142 12.76 6.08 5.88
C ASN A 142 13.72 6.39 7.04
N LEU A 143 14.97 6.69 6.73
CA LEU A 143 16.01 7.03 7.73
C LEU A 143 16.08 8.53 8.05
N SER A 144 15.18 9.34 7.48
CA SER A 144 15.17 10.78 7.70
C SER A 144 14.35 11.18 8.94
N GLN A 145 14.49 12.43 9.38
CA GLN A 145 13.66 12.96 10.46
C GLN A 145 12.24 13.34 10.02
N ASN A 146 11.99 13.40 8.71
CA ASN A 146 10.72 13.81 8.13
C ASN A 146 9.90 12.59 7.71
N SER A 147 8.58 12.65 7.87
CA SER A 147 7.66 11.63 7.35
C SER A 147 7.58 11.65 5.82
N ARG A 148 7.37 10.48 5.21
CA ARG A 148 7.17 10.31 3.76
C ARG A 148 5.72 9.91 3.47
N HIS A 149 4.79 10.83 3.71
CA HIS A 149 3.37 10.59 3.48
C HIS A 149 3.10 10.29 2.00
N ALA A 150 2.27 9.28 1.75
CA ALA A 150 1.78 8.94 0.42
C ALA A 150 0.31 8.49 0.55
N TYR A 151 -0.54 9.00 -0.35
CA TYR A 151 -1.88 8.47 -0.54
C TYR A 151 -1.85 7.48 -1.71
N THR A 152 -2.48 6.32 -1.53
CA THR A 152 -2.47 5.28 -2.55
C THR A 152 -3.84 4.70 -2.76
N LEU A 153 -4.26 4.62 -4.01
CA LEU A 153 -5.46 3.93 -4.46
C LEU A 153 -5.05 2.84 -5.48
N HIS A 154 -5.79 1.76 -5.52
CA HIS A 154 -5.68 0.74 -6.56
C HIS A 154 -6.93 0.80 -7.43
N VAL A 155 -6.77 0.74 -8.75
CA VAL A 155 -7.88 0.74 -9.71
C VAL A 155 -7.83 -0.55 -10.51
N MET A 156 -8.99 -1.16 -10.71
CA MET A 156 -9.20 -2.33 -11.56
C MET A 156 -10.30 -2.00 -12.57
N GLU A 157 -10.10 -2.37 -13.84
CA GLU A 157 -11.11 -2.21 -14.89
C GLU A 157 -12.27 -3.17 -14.64
N GLY A 158 -13.47 -2.65 -14.37
CA GLY A 158 -14.63 -3.50 -14.06
C GLY A 158 -15.21 -4.24 -15.27
N LYS A 159 -15.04 -3.71 -16.49
CA LYS A 159 -15.61 -4.32 -17.70
C LYS A 159 -14.77 -5.52 -18.15
N ASN A 160 -15.42 -6.68 -18.23
CA ASN A 160 -14.80 -7.95 -18.66
C ASN A 160 -13.63 -8.42 -17.78
N THR A 161 -13.54 -7.95 -16.54
CA THR A 161 -12.58 -8.45 -15.55
C THR A 161 -13.35 -9.11 -14.42
N LYS A 162 -12.88 -10.29 -13.97
CA LYS A 162 -13.41 -10.95 -12.78
C LYS A 162 -12.42 -10.77 -11.63
N TRP A 163 -12.87 -10.22 -10.51
CA TRP A 163 -12.10 -10.23 -9.27
C TRP A 163 -11.97 -11.67 -8.76
N SER A 164 -10.77 -12.06 -8.35
CA SER A 164 -10.50 -13.43 -7.87
C SER A 164 -11.06 -13.59 -6.46
N GLU A 165 -11.92 -14.58 -6.24
CA GLU A 165 -12.47 -14.94 -4.92
C GLU A 165 -11.36 -15.32 -3.91
N ASP A 166 -10.22 -15.78 -4.41
CA ASP A 166 -9.05 -16.09 -3.58
C ASP A 166 -8.30 -14.85 -3.05
N ASN A 167 -8.59 -13.64 -3.55
CA ASN A 167 -7.88 -12.43 -3.14
C ASN A 167 -8.09 -12.16 -1.65
N CYS A 168 -7.06 -11.65 -0.97
CA CYS A 168 -7.17 -11.29 0.44
C CYS A 168 -8.13 -10.11 0.68
N GLU A 169 -8.34 -9.25 -0.32
CA GLU A 169 -9.34 -8.18 -0.33
C GLU A 169 -10.60 -8.66 -1.05
N GLU A 170 -11.76 -8.44 -0.44
CA GLU A 170 -13.08 -8.66 -1.06
C GLU A 170 -13.56 -7.32 -1.65
N ILE A 171 -14.22 -7.40 -2.81
CA ILE A 171 -14.89 -6.27 -3.44
C ILE A 171 -16.36 -6.67 -3.52
N ASP A 172 -17.21 -5.95 -2.81
CA ASP A 172 -18.66 -6.11 -2.82
C ASP A 172 -19.29 -5.46 -4.07
#